data_AF-A0A1S8KNV1-F1
#
_entry.id   AF-A0A1S8KNV1-F1
#
_cell.length_a   1.000
_cell.length_b   1.000
_cell.length_c   1.000
_cell.angle_alpha   90.00
_cell.angle_beta   90.00
_cell.angle_gamma   90.00
#
_symmetry.space_group_name_H-M   'P 1'
#
loop_
_entity.id
_entity.type
_entity.pdbx_description
1 polymer ?
#
loop_
_entity_poly.entity_id
_entity_poly.type
_entity_poly.pdbx_seq_one_letter_code
_entity_poly.pdbx_strand_id
1 'polypeptide(L)'
;MMMTADEQLYAERNKIYYTLPIGASNYAQIMYVVNASHVRDLLGTLGSREVGMTLLLNENNDIVLNSDYYQTLDAEMIEDIDFSFEDEMTTRLDGINYHITQRTNERTGWKFVALTDINKHYRSFYQALGGVGMGLFVLLLVGLAISYYLARRHYQPIEKLTDLLSQDSDDQERTGDEWQYLQKQVTSTFSNVESLSSKMNEQALFIRNSILLDLIEGKYTSDDQFRQHAASYEIELPFRYKGVIIVEFGDNPAREASETVEHIASAIRDRLNRIYYSLEPVIPLFKNNELYIIANFDVNNDDSMIQIMYYIRKICRQFNWVDKDRLKFAIGLASDEYTYLNNSYIQASAALERLNTEQNDDKTVYFFKELETQSTQETIHYPEKDVLLLIQSLKQANLQTAQEVVEQLFADLQTLPPTNDFLLQANVAYVWNELIQFAESFALTEEGQLLTELSQFTDLTEARQLLDQFIVEICREMAALKKAESSEIEKNVVQAIYDNYTSADLSLESIASENNISVSYASKLVKEETGESFSNIVQNLRMDRFKELLVSTNRPIKELVAEVGYFDVSNFTRKFRIEHGMTPGQYRKKHQIK
;
A
#
# COMPACT_ATOMS: atom_id res chain seq x y z
N MET A 1 -117.62 -6.75 -29.87
CA MET A 1 -116.53 -5.82 -30.23
C MET A 1 -115.97 -6.33 -31.54
N MET A 2 -116.21 -5.60 -32.64
CA MET A 2 -115.66 -5.92 -33.96
C MET A 2 -114.16 -5.60 -33.93
N MET A 3 -113.33 -6.54 -34.39
CA MET A 3 -111.91 -6.30 -34.64
C MET A 3 -111.74 -5.07 -35.53
N THR A 4 -110.78 -4.21 -35.21
CA THR A 4 -110.46 -3.04 -36.05
C THR A 4 -109.85 -3.48 -37.39
N ALA A 5 -109.92 -2.63 -38.42
CA ALA A 5 -109.31 -2.92 -39.72
C ALA A 5 -107.80 -3.17 -39.61
N ASP A 6 -107.13 -2.55 -38.63
CA ASP A 6 -105.75 -2.86 -38.27
C ASP A 6 -105.62 -4.26 -37.68
N GLU A 7 -106.49 -4.70 -36.76
CA GLU A 7 -106.48 -6.06 -36.19
C GLU A 7 -106.72 -7.18 -37.22
N GLN A 8 -107.47 -6.92 -38.29
CA GLN A 8 -107.59 -7.85 -39.42
C GLN A 8 -106.34 -7.86 -40.31
N LEU A 9 -105.72 -6.70 -40.55
CA LEU A 9 -104.41 -6.60 -41.22
C LEU A 9 -103.30 -7.31 -40.41
N TYR A 10 -103.40 -7.26 -39.07
CA TYR A 10 -102.50 -7.95 -38.12
C TYR A 10 -102.63 -9.48 -38.18
N ALA A 11 -103.81 -10.01 -38.48
CA ALA A 11 -104.02 -11.46 -38.60
C ALA A 11 -103.52 -12.04 -39.94
N GLU A 12 -103.52 -11.24 -41.01
CA GLU A 12 -103.07 -11.68 -42.34
C GLU A 12 -101.54 -11.74 -42.49
N ARG A 13 -100.77 -10.94 -41.75
CA ARG A 13 -99.29 -11.00 -41.73
C ARG A 13 -98.70 -12.07 -40.82
N ASN A 14 -99.52 -12.88 -40.14
CA ASN A 14 -99.06 -13.83 -39.13
C ASN A 14 -98.95 -15.29 -39.63
N LYS A 15 -99.06 -15.50 -40.94
CA LYS A 15 -98.98 -16.83 -41.57
C LYS A 15 -97.98 -16.80 -42.71
N ILE A 16 -96.99 -17.67 -42.64
CA ILE A 16 -96.04 -17.91 -43.72
C ILE A 16 -96.64 -19.02 -44.60
N TYR A 17 -96.76 -18.74 -45.89
CA TYR A 17 -97.25 -19.71 -46.86
C TYR A 17 -96.05 -20.23 -47.66
N TYR A 18 -95.74 -21.52 -47.51
CA TYR A 18 -94.69 -22.19 -48.26
C TYR A 18 -95.29 -23.26 -49.16
N THR A 19 -95.11 -23.12 -50.47
CA THR A 19 -95.67 -24.05 -51.45
C THR A 19 -94.60 -25.00 -51.98
N LEU A 20 -94.80 -26.31 -51.79
CA LEU A 20 -93.94 -27.32 -52.38
C LEU A 20 -94.63 -27.95 -53.61
N PRO A 21 -94.02 -27.93 -54.80
CA PRO A 21 -94.58 -28.61 -55.96
C PRO A 21 -94.45 -30.13 -55.78
N ILE A 22 -95.58 -30.85 -55.88
CA ILE A 22 -95.54 -32.32 -55.94
C ILE A 22 -95.25 -32.70 -57.39
N GLY A 23 -94.08 -33.30 -57.65
CA GLY A 23 -93.70 -34.11 -58.82
C GLY A 23 -94.35 -33.83 -60.19
N ALA A 24 -93.53 -33.42 -61.16
CA ALA A 24 -93.63 -33.54 -62.63
C ALA A 24 -94.94 -33.19 -63.39
N SER A 25 -96.04 -32.83 -62.72
CA SER A 25 -97.28 -32.44 -63.39
C SER A 25 -97.92 -31.22 -62.69
N ASN A 26 -97.99 -30.11 -63.43
CA ASN A 26 -98.30 -28.74 -62.97
C ASN A 26 -99.73 -28.49 -62.44
N TYR A 27 -100.45 -29.51 -61.94
CA TYR A 27 -101.87 -29.37 -61.61
C TYR A 27 -102.20 -29.39 -60.11
N ALA A 28 -101.24 -29.56 -59.20
CA ALA A 28 -101.47 -29.42 -57.75
C ALA A 28 -100.21 -28.96 -56.98
N GLN A 29 -100.40 -28.05 -56.00
CA GLN A 29 -99.35 -27.61 -55.07
C GLN A 29 -99.80 -27.84 -53.62
N ILE A 30 -98.88 -28.28 -52.76
CA ILE A 30 -99.13 -28.34 -51.31
C ILE A 30 -98.67 -27.02 -50.72
N MET A 31 -99.60 -26.30 -50.08
CA MET A 31 -99.29 -25.10 -49.30
C MET A 31 -99.22 -25.45 -47.82
N TYR A 32 -98.04 -25.33 -47.23
CA TYR A 32 -97.85 -25.36 -45.79
C TYR A 32 -98.12 -23.98 -45.23
N VAL A 33 -99.01 -23.91 -44.24
CA VAL A 33 -99.32 -22.67 -43.51
C VAL A 33 -98.64 -22.75 -42.16
N VAL A 34 -97.55 -22.01 -41.99
CA VAL A 34 -96.79 -21.97 -40.74
C VAL A 34 -97.15 -20.69 -39.99
N ASN A 35 -97.43 -20.79 -38.69
CA ASN A 35 -97.68 -19.60 -37.87
C ASN A 35 -96.36 -18.83 -37.69
N ALA A 36 -96.35 -17.58 -38.15
CA ALA A 36 -95.18 -16.72 -38.10
C ALA A 36 -94.73 -16.43 -36.66
N SER A 37 -95.63 -16.50 -35.67
CA SER A 37 -95.28 -16.28 -34.27
C SER A 37 -94.36 -17.37 -33.70
N HIS A 38 -94.59 -18.64 -34.02
CA HIS A 38 -93.73 -19.73 -33.54
C HIS A 38 -92.35 -19.70 -34.19
N VAL A 39 -92.27 -19.36 -35.48
CA VAL A 39 -90.98 -19.20 -36.17
C VAL A 39 -90.22 -18.01 -35.61
N ARG A 40 -90.93 -16.92 -35.26
CA ARG A 40 -90.34 -15.75 -34.61
C ARG A 40 -89.79 -16.07 -33.23
N ASP A 41 -90.53 -16.81 -32.40
CA ASP A 41 -90.03 -17.25 -31.09
C ASP A 41 -88.77 -18.12 -31.23
N LEU A 42 -88.74 -19.02 -32.22
CA LEU A 42 -87.55 -19.81 -32.53
C LEU A 42 -86.36 -18.94 -32.97
N LEU A 43 -86.59 -17.94 -33.83
CA LEU A 43 -85.56 -16.96 -34.21
C LEU A 43 -85.09 -16.13 -33.01
N GLY A 44 -85.99 -15.77 -32.11
CA GLY A 44 -85.68 -15.08 -30.86
C GLY A 44 -84.87 -15.94 -29.88
N THR A 45 -85.08 -17.25 -29.84
CA THR A 45 -84.26 -18.17 -29.03
C THR A 45 -82.86 -18.42 -29.62
N LEU A 46 -82.69 -18.23 -30.94
CA LEU A 46 -81.39 -18.31 -31.62
C LEU A 46 -80.56 -17.04 -31.42
N GLY A 47 -81.21 -15.89 -31.20
CA GLY A 47 -80.56 -14.66 -30.80
C GLY A 47 -80.11 -14.71 -29.33
N SER A 48 -78.79 -14.71 -29.08
CA SER A 48 -78.32 -14.37 -27.73
C SER A 48 -78.65 -12.90 -27.45
N ARG A 49 -78.65 -12.46 -26.18
CA ARG A 49 -78.79 -11.03 -25.82
C ARG A 49 -77.79 -10.08 -26.52
N GLU A 50 -76.76 -10.63 -27.15
CA GLU A 50 -75.72 -9.89 -27.87
C GLU A 50 -75.96 -9.81 -29.39
N VAL A 51 -76.81 -10.68 -29.95
CA VAL A 51 -77.24 -10.61 -31.36
C VAL A 51 -78.28 -9.49 -31.46
N GLY A 52 -78.01 -8.49 -32.30
CA GLY A 52 -78.85 -7.30 -32.42
C GLY A 52 -80.19 -7.57 -33.11
N MET A 53 -80.20 -8.44 -34.12
CA MET A 53 -81.42 -8.80 -34.87
C MET A 53 -81.19 -10.02 -35.77
N THR A 54 -82.18 -10.90 -35.92
CA THR A 54 -82.14 -12.02 -36.88
C THR A 54 -83.29 -11.88 -37.89
N LEU A 55 -82.92 -11.88 -39.17
CA LEU A 55 -83.80 -11.79 -40.32
C LEU A 55 -83.88 -13.13 -41.05
N LEU A 56 -85.05 -13.39 -41.62
CA LEU A 56 -85.30 -14.48 -42.55
C LEU A 56 -85.72 -13.88 -43.90
N LEU A 57 -84.94 -14.14 -44.94
CA LEU A 57 -85.16 -13.64 -46.30
C LEU A 57 -85.62 -14.77 -47.23
N ASN A 58 -86.47 -14.47 -48.21
CA ASN A 58 -86.86 -15.40 -49.28
C ASN A 58 -85.78 -15.48 -50.38
N GLU A 59 -86.03 -16.27 -51.43
CA GLU A 59 -85.12 -16.45 -52.57
C GLU A 59 -84.84 -15.15 -53.36
N ASN A 60 -85.72 -14.15 -53.26
CA ASN A 60 -85.60 -12.84 -53.89
C ASN A 60 -84.98 -11.78 -52.96
N ASN A 61 -84.47 -12.17 -51.79
CA ASN A 61 -83.98 -11.30 -50.71
C ASN A 61 -85.05 -10.43 -50.02
N ASP A 62 -86.35 -10.69 -50.21
CA ASP A 62 -87.39 -9.98 -49.46
C ASP A 62 -87.47 -10.48 -48.02
N ILE A 63 -87.71 -9.58 -47.06
CA ILE A 63 -87.85 -9.91 -45.65
C ILE A 63 -89.14 -10.68 -45.40
N VAL A 64 -89.02 -11.96 -45.06
CA VAL A 64 -90.15 -12.81 -44.66
C VAL A 64 -90.47 -12.61 -43.19
N LEU A 65 -89.44 -12.55 -42.33
CA LEU A 65 -89.58 -12.47 -40.88
C LEU A 65 -88.37 -11.80 -40.21
N ASN A 66 -88.63 -11.16 -39.07
CA ASN A 66 -87.64 -10.56 -38.19
C ASN A 66 -87.87 -11.08 -36.75
N SER A 67 -86.79 -11.33 -36.00
CA SER A 67 -86.79 -11.77 -34.61
C SER A 67 -87.26 -10.70 -33.63
N ASP A 68 -87.04 -9.40 -33.90
CA ASP A 68 -87.36 -8.31 -32.97
C ASP A 68 -88.30 -7.27 -33.59
N TYR A 69 -89.56 -7.25 -33.13
CA TYR A 69 -90.60 -6.36 -33.68
C TYR A 69 -90.51 -4.91 -33.17
N TYR A 70 -89.67 -4.66 -32.15
CA TYR A 70 -89.67 -3.40 -31.38
C TYR A 70 -88.41 -2.52 -31.51
N GLN A 71 -87.40 -2.90 -32.31
CA GLN A 71 -86.31 -1.98 -32.65
C GLN A 71 -86.49 -1.36 -34.04
N THR A 72 -86.41 -0.04 -34.05
CA THR A 72 -86.53 0.89 -35.18
C THR A 72 -85.34 0.77 -36.13
N LEU A 73 -85.30 -0.28 -36.93
CA LEU A 73 -84.65 -0.21 -38.24
C LEU A 73 -85.80 -0.02 -39.24
N ASP A 74 -85.90 1.17 -39.82
CA ASP A 74 -86.90 1.44 -40.85
C ASP A 74 -86.71 0.45 -42.00
N ALA A 75 -87.81 -0.05 -42.57
CA ALA A 75 -87.76 -1.06 -43.64
C ALA A 75 -86.89 -0.59 -44.84
N GLU A 76 -86.81 0.72 -45.07
CA GLU A 76 -85.93 1.35 -46.07
C GLU A 76 -84.43 1.12 -45.81
N MET A 77 -83.99 1.03 -44.55
CA MET A 77 -82.57 0.84 -44.21
C MET A 77 -82.08 -0.60 -44.41
N ILE A 78 -83.00 -1.56 -44.44
CA ILE A 78 -82.68 -2.98 -44.69
C ILE A 78 -82.64 -3.28 -46.19
N GLU A 79 -83.39 -2.52 -47.00
CA GLU A 79 -83.34 -2.58 -48.48
C GLU A 79 -82.00 -2.08 -49.05
N ASP A 80 -81.31 -1.18 -48.35
CA ASP A 80 -79.97 -0.67 -48.73
C ASP A 80 -78.83 -1.68 -48.46
N ILE A 81 -79.11 -2.82 -47.81
CA ILE A 81 -78.10 -3.85 -47.55
C ILE A 81 -78.01 -4.77 -48.77
N ASP A 82 -76.86 -4.75 -49.44
CA ASP A 82 -76.59 -5.70 -50.51
C ASP A 82 -76.27 -7.09 -49.93
N PHE A 83 -77.25 -8.01 -49.98
CA PHE A 83 -77.13 -9.41 -49.54
C PHE A 83 -76.44 -10.34 -50.57
N SER A 84 -75.59 -9.77 -51.44
CA SER A 84 -74.80 -10.50 -52.45
C SER A 84 -73.46 -11.07 -51.95
N PHE A 85 -73.10 -10.85 -50.68
CA PHE A 85 -71.92 -11.46 -50.06
C PHE A 85 -72.10 -12.99 -49.88
N GLU A 86 -71.03 -13.74 -49.57
CA GLU A 86 -71.13 -15.21 -49.41
C GLU A 86 -71.52 -15.60 -47.99
N ASP A 87 -70.72 -15.24 -46.99
CA ASP A 87 -70.91 -15.72 -45.61
C ASP A 87 -71.06 -14.59 -44.59
N GLU A 88 -70.20 -13.56 -44.62
CA GLU A 88 -70.20 -12.49 -43.63
C GLU A 88 -69.83 -11.13 -44.25
N MET A 89 -70.38 -10.04 -43.71
CA MET A 89 -70.09 -8.66 -44.07
C MET A 89 -70.08 -7.79 -42.83
N THR A 90 -69.28 -6.71 -42.84
CA THR A 90 -69.42 -5.63 -41.86
C THR A 90 -69.92 -4.39 -42.57
N THR A 91 -71.04 -3.84 -42.12
CA THR A 91 -71.62 -2.61 -42.69
C THR A 91 -72.00 -1.64 -41.58
N ARG A 92 -72.13 -0.37 -41.94
CA ARG A 92 -72.49 0.70 -41.01
C ARG A 92 -73.94 1.11 -41.27
N LEU A 93 -74.82 0.82 -40.31
CA LEU A 93 -76.23 1.16 -40.36
C LEU A 93 -76.55 2.12 -39.21
N ASP A 94 -77.17 3.25 -39.53
CA ASP A 94 -77.50 4.33 -38.58
C ASP A 94 -76.33 4.75 -37.66
N GLY A 95 -75.13 4.82 -38.25
CA GLY A 95 -73.91 5.21 -37.54
C GLY A 95 -73.28 4.12 -36.67
N ILE A 96 -73.95 2.98 -36.46
CA ILE A 96 -73.47 1.80 -35.72
C ILE A 96 -72.90 0.77 -36.70
N ASN A 97 -71.76 0.17 -36.36
CA ASN A 97 -71.18 -0.90 -37.18
C ASN A 97 -71.82 -2.24 -36.79
N TYR A 98 -72.44 -2.91 -37.76
CA TYR A 98 -73.02 -4.24 -37.60
C TYR A 98 -72.18 -5.26 -38.34
N HIS A 99 -71.94 -6.39 -37.68
CA HIS A 99 -71.42 -7.59 -38.32
C HIS A 99 -72.60 -8.45 -38.73
N ILE A 100 -72.78 -8.63 -40.03
CA ILE A 100 -73.88 -9.37 -40.63
C ILE A 100 -73.33 -10.71 -41.07
N THR A 101 -73.90 -11.78 -40.54
CA THR A 101 -73.62 -13.15 -40.97
C THR A 101 -74.84 -13.70 -41.67
N GLN A 102 -74.64 -14.44 -42.76
CA GLN A 102 -75.74 -15.07 -43.46
C GLN A 102 -75.48 -16.55 -43.72
N ARG A 103 -76.56 -17.33 -43.70
CA ARG A 103 -76.53 -18.74 -44.11
C ARG A 103 -77.75 -19.04 -44.96
N THR A 104 -77.51 -19.53 -46.18
CA THR A 104 -78.57 -19.94 -47.10
C THR A 104 -78.90 -21.41 -46.89
N ASN A 105 -80.17 -21.74 -46.76
CA ASN A 105 -80.62 -23.13 -46.69
C ASN A 105 -80.74 -23.72 -48.10
N GLU A 106 -79.84 -24.65 -48.44
CA GLU A 106 -79.74 -25.27 -49.77
C GLU A 106 -81.04 -25.92 -50.29
N ARG A 107 -81.98 -26.30 -49.41
CA ARG A 107 -83.24 -26.97 -49.81
C ARG A 107 -84.41 -26.03 -50.08
N THR A 108 -84.38 -24.83 -49.51
CA THR A 108 -85.51 -23.87 -49.54
C THR A 108 -85.13 -22.52 -50.15
N GLY A 109 -83.84 -22.29 -50.38
CA GLY A 109 -83.31 -21.02 -50.87
C GLY A 109 -83.43 -19.85 -49.89
N TRP A 110 -84.04 -20.05 -48.71
CA TRP A 110 -84.19 -19.01 -47.69
C TRP A 110 -82.85 -18.70 -47.02
N LYS A 111 -82.60 -17.41 -46.80
CA LYS A 111 -81.39 -16.92 -46.13
C LYS A 111 -81.70 -16.50 -44.70
N PHE A 112 -80.95 -17.05 -43.75
CA PHE A 112 -80.94 -16.60 -42.36
C PHE A 112 -79.84 -15.58 -42.22
N VAL A 113 -80.19 -14.36 -41.82
CA VAL A 113 -79.24 -13.26 -41.65
C VAL A 113 -79.25 -12.80 -40.20
N ALA A 114 -78.12 -12.85 -39.52
CA ALA A 114 -77.97 -12.34 -38.17
C ALA A 114 -77.11 -11.07 -38.17
N LEU A 115 -77.66 -9.98 -37.65
CA LEU A 115 -76.99 -8.70 -37.43
C LEU A 115 -76.53 -8.61 -35.97
N THR A 116 -75.22 -8.44 -35.78
CA THR A 116 -74.62 -8.30 -34.45
C THR A 116 -74.03 -6.90 -34.29
N ASP A 117 -74.44 -6.18 -33.25
CA ASP A 117 -73.90 -4.85 -32.92
C ASP A 117 -72.48 -5.00 -32.39
N ILE A 118 -71.50 -4.58 -33.20
CA ILE A 118 -70.07 -4.70 -32.88
C ILE A 118 -69.75 -3.92 -31.60
N ASN A 119 -70.32 -2.73 -31.42
CA ASN A 119 -69.99 -1.88 -30.29
C ASN A 119 -70.53 -2.46 -28.96
N LYS A 120 -71.71 -3.07 -28.98
CA LYS A 120 -72.25 -3.77 -27.80
C LYS A 120 -71.50 -5.06 -27.50
N HIS A 121 -71.17 -5.86 -28.52
CA HIS A 121 -70.46 -7.12 -28.35
C HIS A 121 -69.06 -6.91 -27.74
N TYR A 122 -68.29 -5.92 -28.22
CA TYR A 122 -66.95 -5.65 -27.69
C TYR A 122 -66.94 -4.82 -26.38
N ARG A 123 -68.07 -4.33 -25.88
CA ARG A 123 -68.10 -3.51 -24.66
C ARG A 123 -67.59 -4.25 -23.41
N SER A 124 -68.00 -5.51 -23.25
CA SER A 124 -67.53 -6.38 -22.16
C SER A 124 -66.03 -6.66 -22.29
N PHE A 125 -65.56 -6.84 -23.53
CA PHE A 125 -64.15 -7.05 -23.85
C PHE A 125 -63.28 -5.83 -23.50
N TYR A 126 -63.68 -4.61 -23.90
CA TYR A 126 -62.93 -3.40 -23.57
C TYR A 126 -62.92 -3.08 -22.08
N GLN A 127 -63.98 -3.40 -21.33
CA GLN A 127 -64.00 -3.26 -19.87
C GLN A 127 -63.02 -4.24 -19.20
N ALA A 128 -62.97 -5.49 -19.65
CA ALA A 128 -62.00 -6.47 -19.17
C ALA A 128 -60.55 -6.04 -19.51
N LEU A 129 -60.32 -5.57 -20.75
CA LEU A 129 -59.01 -5.10 -21.19
C LEU A 129 -58.54 -3.87 -20.39
N GLY A 130 -59.45 -2.95 -20.09
CA GLY A 130 -59.17 -1.79 -19.22
C GLY A 130 -58.81 -2.19 -17.79
N GLY A 131 -59.49 -3.20 -17.22
CA GLY A 131 -59.15 -3.75 -15.90
C GLY A 131 -57.77 -4.39 -15.86
N VAL A 132 -57.42 -5.20 -16.87
CA VAL A 132 -56.08 -5.80 -16.99
C VAL A 132 -55.01 -4.71 -17.18
N GLY A 133 -55.26 -3.72 -18.04
CA GLY A 133 -54.35 -2.61 -18.26
C GLY A 133 -54.11 -1.79 -16.99
N MET A 134 -55.15 -1.51 -16.22
CA MET A 134 -55.04 -0.82 -14.93
C MET A 134 -54.26 -1.67 -13.91
N GLY A 135 -54.45 -2.98 -13.88
CA GLY A 135 -53.67 -3.90 -13.04
C GLY A 135 -52.18 -3.90 -13.39
N LEU A 136 -51.84 -3.96 -14.67
CA LEU A 136 -50.45 -3.88 -15.15
C LEU A 136 -49.82 -2.52 -14.81
N PHE A 137 -50.58 -1.43 -14.94
CA PHE A 137 -50.11 -0.09 -14.58
C PHE A 137 -49.82 0.03 -13.08
N VAL A 138 -50.69 -0.50 -12.22
CA VAL A 138 -50.46 -0.53 -10.76
C VAL A 138 -49.24 -1.37 -10.42
N LEU A 139 -49.07 -2.54 -11.03
CA LEU A 139 -47.89 -3.39 -10.81
C LEU A 139 -46.60 -2.69 -11.23
N LEU A 140 -46.62 -1.96 -12.35
CA LEU A 140 -45.48 -1.17 -12.81
C LEU A 140 -45.13 -0.06 -11.81
N LEU A 141 -46.14 0.66 -11.29
CA LEU A 141 -45.92 1.69 -10.27
C LEU A 141 -45.37 1.11 -8.96
N VAL A 142 -45.89 -0.03 -8.51
CA VAL A 142 -45.38 -0.73 -7.31
C VAL A 142 -43.95 -1.20 -7.55
N GLY A 143 -43.64 -1.76 -8.73
CA GLY A 143 -42.29 -2.16 -9.11
C GLY A 143 -41.30 -1.00 -9.11
N LEU A 144 -41.69 0.15 -9.67
CA LEU A 144 -40.89 1.37 -9.63
C LEU A 144 -40.70 1.89 -8.21
N ALA A 145 -41.74 1.86 -7.38
CA ALA A 145 -41.66 2.28 -5.98
C ALA A 145 -40.71 1.39 -5.17
N ILE A 146 -40.79 0.05 -5.35
CA ILE A 146 -39.90 -0.91 -4.70
C ILE A 146 -38.46 -0.72 -5.21
N SER A 147 -38.27 -0.57 -6.52
CA SER A 147 -36.96 -0.33 -7.12
C SER A 147 -36.32 0.95 -6.58
N TYR A 148 -37.09 2.05 -6.51
CA TYR A 148 -36.65 3.31 -5.93
C TYR A 148 -36.30 3.17 -4.44
N TYR A 149 -37.12 2.45 -3.67
CA TYR A 149 -36.86 2.19 -2.26
C TYR A 149 -35.58 1.38 -2.03
N LEU A 150 -35.38 0.29 -2.79
CA LEU A 150 -34.18 -0.55 -2.72
C LEU A 150 -32.92 0.20 -3.12
N ALA A 151 -32.98 0.96 -4.22
CA ALA A 151 -31.87 1.80 -4.67
C ALA A 151 -31.43 2.75 -3.55
N ARG A 152 -32.37 3.42 -2.89
CA ARG A 152 -32.06 4.34 -1.79
C ARG A 152 -31.50 3.64 -0.56
N ARG A 153 -32.06 2.48 -0.17
CA ARG A 153 -31.59 1.72 1.01
C ARG A 153 -30.17 1.18 0.84
N HIS A 154 -29.80 0.75 -0.36
CA HIS A 154 -28.48 0.18 -0.63
C HIS A 154 -27.41 1.22 -1.00
N TYR A 155 -27.80 2.33 -1.64
CA TYR A 155 -26.87 3.37 -2.06
C TYR A 155 -26.40 4.28 -0.91
N GLN A 156 -27.28 4.62 0.05
CA GLN A 156 -26.94 5.48 1.19
C GLN A 156 -25.76 5.02 2.07
N PRO A 157 -25.60 3.74 2.44
CA PRO A 157 -24.43 3.31 3.22
C PRO A 157 -23.12 3.38 2.43
N ILE A 158 -23.16 3.24 1.09
CA ILE A 158 -21.98 3.37 0.22
C ILE A 158 -21.55 4.84 0.15
N GLU A 159 -22.51 5.76 0.01
CA GLU A 159 -22.29 7.21 0.04
C GLU A 159 -21.64 7.67 1.36
N LYS A 160 -22.08 7.10 2.50
CA LYS A 160 -21.45 7.38 3.80
C LYS A 160 -20.00 6.88 3.89
N LEU A 161 -19.69 5.75 3.27
CA LEU A 161 -18.31 5.22 3.25
C LEU A 161 -17.42 6.08 2.34
N THR A 162 -17.94 6.53 1.20
CA THR A 162 -17.22 7.50 0.35
C THR A 162 -17.03 8.84 1.06
N ASP A 163 -17.99 9.29 1.86
CA ASP A 163 -17.88 10.52 2.65
C ASP A 163 -16.84 10.41 3.78
N LEU A 164 -16.81 9.28 4.49
CA LEU A 164 -15.79 9.02 5.51
C LEU A 164 -14.37 8.90 4.90
N LEU A 165 -14.25 8.36 3.69
CA LEU A 165 -12.98 8.18 2.99
C LEU A 165 -12.56 9.40 2.14
N SER A 166 -13.44 10.38 1.96
CA SER A 166 -13.15 11.61 1.18
C SER A 166 -12.72 12.78 2.06
N GLN A 167 -12.73 12.63 3.39
CA GLN A 167 -12.28 13.68 4.31
C GLN A 167 -10.81 14.11 4.12
N ASP A 168 -9.98 13.27 3.48
CA ASP A 168 -8.56 13.55 3.20
C ASP A 168 -8.20 13.72 1.69
N SER A 169 -9.18 13.76 0.75
CA SER A 169 -8.90 13.77 -0.72
C SER A 169 -9.49 14.98 -1.48
N ASP A 170 -8.82 15.45 -2.55
CA ASP A 170 -9.10 16.73 -3.21
C ASP A 170 -10.32 16.55 -4.10
N ASP A 171 -11.25 17.48 -4.03
CA ASP A 171 -12.52 17.47 -4.78
C ASP A 171 -12.35 17.51 -6.32
N GLN A 172 -11.14 17.50 -6.87
CA GLN A 172 -10.90 17.70 -8.31
C GLN A 172 -10.98 16.45 -9.18
N GLU A 173 -11.05 15.23 -8.62
CA GLU A 173 -11.16 13.98 -9.39
C GLU A 173 -12.49 13.22 -9.16
N ARG A 174 -13.61 13.92 -8.94
CA ARG A 174 -14.95 13.31 -8.93
C ARG A 174 -15.51 13.00 -10.34
N THR A 175 -14.65 12.73 -11.31
CA THR A 175 -15.05 12.44 -12.70
C THR A 175 -14.84 10.98 -13.09
N GLY A 176 -14.98 10.07 -12.12
CA GLY A 176 -14.90 8.62 -12.31
C GLY A 176 -15.88 7.87 -11.41
N ASP A 177 -16.19 6.63 -11.79
CA ASP A 177 -17.12 5.72 -11.12
C ASP A 177 -16.75 5.58 -9.63
N GLU A 178 -17.69 5.82 -8.70
CA GLU A 178 -17.46 5.82 -7.24
C GLU A 178 -16.83 4.51 -6.75
N TRP A 179 -17.11 3.42 -7.45
CA TRP A 179 -16.55 2.09 -7.22
C TRP A 179 -15.04 2.03 -7.47
N GLN A 180 -14.54 2.68 -8.51
CA GLN A 180 -13.11 2.72 -8.83
C GLN A 180 -12.33 3.53 -7.80
N TYR A 181 -12.93 4.61 -7.30
CA TYR A 181 -12.35 5.42 -6.23
C TYR A 181 -12.23 4.61 -4.92
N LEU A 182 -13.31 3.92 -4.51
CA LEU A 182 -13.31 3.07 -3.33
C LEU A 182 -12.27 1.95 -3.44
N GLN A 183 -12.21 1.27 -4.59
CA GLN A 183 -11.22 0.22 -4.82
C GLN A 183 -9.79 0.75 -4.68
N LYS A 184 -9.48 1.89 -5.32
CA LYS A 184 -8.16 2.53 -5.26
C LYS A 184 -7.78 2.91 -3.82
N GLN A 185 -8.69 3.51 -3.06
CA GLN A 185 -8.43 3.93 -1.69
C GLN A 185 -8.21 2.75 -0.74
N VAL A 186 -9.05 1.71 -0.84
CA VAL A 186 -8.90 0.49 -0.04
C VAL A 186 -7.55 -0.18 -0.33
N THR A 187 -7.20 -0.37 -1.60
CA THR A 187 -5.90 -0.96 -1.97
C THR A 187 -4.72 -0.13 -1.46
N SER A 188 -4.79 1.20 -1.58
CA SER A 188 -3.72 2.08 -1.07
C SER A 188 -3.60 2.07 0.46
N THR A 189 -4.71 1.90 1.18
CA THR A 189 -4.71 1.80 2.64
C THR A 189 -4.06 0.49 3.09
N PHE A 190 -4.38 -0.63 2.43
CA PHE A 190 -3.74 -1.92 2.72
C PHE A 190 -2.21 -1.86 2.47
N SER A 191 -1.75 -1.26 1.37
CA SER A 191 -0.31 -1.09 1.13
C SER A 191 0.37 -0.12 2.12
N ASN A 192 -0.34 0.89 2.61
CA ASN A 192 0.18 1.81 3.61
C ASN A 192 0.36 1.13 4.98
N VAL A 193 -0.55 0.26 5.38
CA VAL A 193 -0.42 -0.52 6.62
C VAL A 193 0.78 -1.48 6.52
N GLU A 194 0.98 -2.12 5.37
CA GLU A 194 2.11 -3.03 5.15
C GLU A 194 3.47 -2.30 5.20
N SER A 195 3.56 -1.12 4.57
CA SER A 195 4.78 -0.29 4.63
C SER A 195 5.01 0.39 5.99
N LEU A 196 3.96 0.68 6.77
CA LEU A 196 4.13 1.20 8.12
C LEU A 196 4.69 0.11 9.05
N SER A 197 4.21 -1.13 8.89
CA SER A 197 4.75 -2.27 9.64
C SER A 197 6.20 -2.58 9.28
N SER A 198 6.61 -2.45 8.00
CA SER A 198 8.01 -2.62 7.61
C SER A 198 8.91 -1.54 8.20
N LYS A 199 8.47 -0.26 8.17
CA LYS A 199 9.19 0.87 8.77
C LYS A 199 9.32 0.76 10.29
N MET A 200 8.31 0.22 10.98
CA MET A 200 8.42 -0.02 12.43
C MET A 200 9.44 -1.12 12.76
N ASN A 201 9.57 -2.15 11.92
CA ASN A 201 10.55 -3.22 12.11
C ASN A 201 11.99 -2.74 11.80
N GLU A 202 12.16 -1.89 10.78
CA GLU A 202 13.42 -1.22 10.48
C GLU A 202 13.92 -0.31 11.62
N GLN A 203 13.00 0.41 12.29
CA GLN A 203 13.35 1.26 13.45
C GLN A 203 13.87 0.45 14.64
N ALA A 204 13.32 -0.73 14.90
CA ALA A 204 13.81 -1.62 15.96
C ALA A 204 15.24 -2.13 15.65
N LEU A 205 15.51 -2.46 14.39
CA LEU A 205 16.81 -2.94 13.93
C LEU A 205 17.91 -1.88 14.07
N PHE A 206 17.57 -0.62 13.82
CA PHE A 206 18.50 0.50 13.99
C PHE A 206 18.85 0.76 15.46
N ILE A 207 17.84 0.82 16.34
CA ILE A 207 18.08 1.05 17.78
C ILE A 207 18.93 -0.09 18.36
N ARG A 208 18.63 -1.32 17.95
CA ARG A 208 19.40 -2.52 18.28
C ARG A 208 20.86 -2.42 17.84
N ASN A 209 21.11 -2.05 16.58
CA ASN A 209 22.48 -1.88 16.07
C ASN A 209 23.22 -0.76 16.84
N SER A 210 22.55 0.34 17.16
CA SER A 210 23.13 1.42 17.99
C SER A 210 23.52 0.90 19.38
N ILE A 211 22.67 0.12 20.04
CA ILE A 211 22.96 -0.43 21.37
C ILE A 211 24.16 -1.37 21.34
N LEU A 212 24.25 -2.22 20.30
CA LEU A 212 25.38 -3.14 20.15
C LEU A 212 26.67 -2.41 19.76
N LEU A 213 26.60 -1.35 18.96
CA LEU A 213 27.73 -0.46 18.67
C LEU A 213 28.22 0.21 19.95
N ASP A 214 27.32 0.80 20.73
CA ASP A 214 27.65 1.43 22.01
C ASP A 214 28.30 0.43 23.00
N LEU A 215 27.95 -0.85 22.90
CA LEU A 215 28.57 -1.93 23.68
C LEU A 215 30.01 -2.21 23.25
N ILE A 216 30.25 -2.40 21.95
CA ILE A 216 31.62 -2.67 21.46
C ILE A 216 32.51 -1.43 21.53
N GLU A 217 31.96 -0.21 21.51
CA GLU A 217 32.67 1.05 21.71
C GLU A 217 32.95 1.38 23.19
N GLY A 218 32.45 0.56 24.12
CA GLY A 218 32.72 0.73 25.55
C GLY A 218 31.95 1.87 26.22
N LYS A 219 30.80 2.30 25.66
CA LYS A 219 29.97 3.36 26.27
C LYS A 219 29.21 2.90 27.51
N TYR A 220 29.11 1.59 27.73
CA TYR A 220 28.51 1.02 28.94
C TYR A 220 29.57 0.80 30.01
N THR A 221 29.31 1.34 31.19
CA THR A 221 30.21 1.23 32.35
C THR A 221 29.94 0.00 33.21
N SER A 222 28.80 -0.67 33.01
CA SER A 222 28.45 -1.90 33.73
C SER A 222 27.56 -2.85 32.93
N ASP A 223 27.68 -4.15 33.20
CA ASP A 223 26.86 -5.21 32.61
C ASP A 223 25.36 -5.02 32.91
N ASP A 224 25.02 -4.53 34.11
CA ASP A 224 23.62 -4.29 34.50
C ASP A 224 22.98 -3.14 33.70
N GLN A 225 23.74 -2.08 33.44
CA GLN A 225 23.30 -0.96 32.61
C GLN A 225 22.98 -1.42 31.19
N PHE A 226 23.86 -2.24 30.62
CA PHE A 226 23.64 -2.83 29.30
C PHE A 226 22.41 -3.77 29.31
N ARG A 227 22.31 -4.69 30.29
CA ARG A 227 21.18 -5.64 30.36
C ARG A 227 19.82 -4.95 30.45
N GLN A 228 19.70 -3.87 31.22
CA GLN A 228 18.45 -3.09 31.30
C GLN A 228 18.09 -2.43 29.98
N HIS A 229 19.09 -1.87 29.29
CA HIS A 229 18.88 -1.22 28.00
C HIS A 229 18.54 -2.26 26.91
N ALA A 230 19.27 -3.37 26.87
CA ALA A 230 19.10 -4.48 25.93
C ALA A 230 17.75 -5.20 26.08
N ALA A 231 17.25 -5.37 27.31
CA ALA A 231 15.96 -6.02 27.59
C ALA A 231 14.75 -5.28 26.97
N SER A 232 14.89 -3.97 26.72
CA SER A 232 13.82 -3.17 26.11
C SER A 232 13.68 -3.40 24.60
N TYR A 233 14.64 -4.10 23.98
CA TYR A 233 14.74 -4.28 22.52
C TYR A 233 14.99 -5.74 22.09
N GLU A 234 14.63 -6.71 22.94
CA GLU A 234 14.71 -8.16 22.68
C GLU A 234 16.11 -8.63 22.23
N ILE A 235 17.18 -7.98 22.72
CA ILE A 235 18.55 -8.42 22.46
C ILE A 235 18.88 -9.56 23.42
N GLU A 236 18.82 -10.80 22.93
CA GLU A 236 19.15 -11.99 23.70
C GLU A 236 20.56 -12.50 23.33
N LEU A 237 21.45 -12.48 24.31
CA LEU A 237 22.77 -13.11 24.24
C LEU A 237 22.77 -14.30 25.21
N PRO A 238 22.23 -15.48 24.81
CA PRO A 238 21.89 -16.58 25.71
C PRO A 238 23.08 -17.42 26.18
N PHE A 239 24.19 -17.43 25.44
CA PHE A 239 25.39 -18.21 25.82
C PHE A 239 26.33 -17.41 26.72
N ARG A 240 27.20 -18.17 27.40
CA ARG A 240 28.10 -17.64 28.44
C ARG A 240 29.23 -16.81 27.84
N TYR A 241 29.86 -17.24 26.75
CA TYR A 241 31.07 -16.62 26.23
C TYR A 241 30.80 -15.84 24.95
N LYS A 242 31.32 -14.61 24.89
CA LYS A 242 31.03 -13.63 23.85
C LYS A 242 32.34 -13.04 23.33
N GLY A 243 32.45 -12.90 22.01
CA GLY A 243 33.61 -12.29 21.36
C GLY A 243 33.21 -11.52 20.12
N VAL A 244 34.09 -10.65 19.65
CA VAL A 244 33.91 -9.82 18.46
C VAL A 244 34.74 -10.38 17.31
N ILE A 245 34.11 -10.52 16.15
CA ILE A 245 34.72 -10.88 14.88
C ILE A 245 34.54 -9.69 13.94
N ILE A 246 35.62 -9.25 13.32
CA ILE A 246 35.60 -8.23 12.28
C ILE A 246 35.84 -8.90 10.94
N VAL A 247 34.96 -8.61 9.99
CA VAL A 247 35.05 -9.09 8.60
C VAL A 247 35.24 -7.88 7.71
N GLU A 248 36.40 -7.77 7.07
CA GLU A 248 36.67 -6.72 6.08
C GLU A 248 36.40 -7.27 4.67
N PHE A 249 35.59 -6.55 3.92
CA PHE A 249 35.35 -6.82 2.51
C PHE A 249 36.34 -5.96 1.69
N GLY A 250 37.17 -6.59 0.85
CA GLY A 250 38.15 -5.85 0.04
C GLY A 250 37.53 -4.74 -0.84
N ASP A 251 38.38 -3.85 -1.36
CA ASP A 251 37.98 -2.64 -2.10
C ASP A 251 37.03 -2.92 -3.28
N ASN A 252 35.78 -2.45 -3.15
CA ASN A 252 34.79 -2.36 -4.23
C ASN A 252 33.93 -1.09 -4.01
N PRO A 253 33.38 -0.42 -5.05
CA PRO A 253 32.88 0.95 -4.93
C PRO A 253 31.66 1.07 -4.02
N ALA A 254 31.71 2.08 -3.14
CA ALA A 254 30.91 2.28 -1.93
C ALA A 254 29.38 2.29 -2.07
N ARG A 255 28.81 2.48 -3.28
CA ARG A 255 27.35 2.61 -3.46
C ARG A 255 26.60 1.28 -3.59
N GLU A 256 27.19 0.24 -4.17
CA GLU A 256 26.56 -1.11 -4.24
C GLU A 256 26.84 -1.94 -2.96
N ALA A 257 27.88 -1.58 -2.20
CA ALA A 257 28.27 -2.28 -0.98
C ALA A 257 27.27 -2.08 0.17
N SER A 258 26.66 -0.90 0.31
CA SER A 258 25.75 -0.56 1.42
C SER A 258 24.56 -1.51 1.57
N GLU A 259 23.72 -1.53 0.54
CA GLU A 259 22.48 -2.33 0.51
C GLU A 259 22.82 -3.83 0.59
N THR A 260 23.99 -4.21 0.09
CA THR A 260 24.38 -5.62 0.05
C THR A 260 25.07 -6.11 1.32
N VAL A 261 25.78 -5.27 2.06
CA VAL A 261 26.28 -5.58 3.42
C VAL A 261 25.11 -5.75 4.37
N GLU A 262 24.07 -4.93 4.26
CA GLU A 262 22.81 -5.11 5.00
C GLU A 262 22.14 -6.45 4.67
N HIS A 263 22.06 -6.82 3.39
CA HIS A 263 21.55 -8.13 2.98
C HIS A 263 22.40 -9.30 3.52
N ILE A 264 23.73 -9.17 3.55
CA ILE A 264 24.62 -10.18 4.14
C ILE A 264 24.39 -10.27 5.65
N ALA A 265 24.30 -9.14 6.35
CA ALA A 265 24.05 -9.09 7.79
C ALA A 265 22.69 -9.73 8.14
N SER A 266 21.63 -9.45 7.37
CA SER A 266 20.33 -10.12 7.51
C SER A 266 20.44 -11.63 7.28
N ALA A 267 21.15 -12.05 6.23
CA ALA A 267 21.32 -13.47 5.90
C ALA A 267 22.12 -14.23 6.97
N ILE A 268 23.12 -13.59 7.59
CA ILE A 268 23.88 -14.13 8.73
C ILE A 268 22.95 -14.32 9.93
N ARG A 269 22.17 -13.30 10.28
CA ARG A 269 21.22 -13.33 11.40
C ARG A 269 20.17 -14.44 11.24
N ASP A 270 19.50 -14.47 10.09
CA ASP A 270 18.37 -15.38 9.85
C ASP A 270 18.79 -16.85 9.78
N ARG A 271 20.01 -17.12 9.31
CA ARG A 271 20.49 -18.49 9.09
C ARG A 271 21.31 -19.05 10.25
N LEU A 272 21.93 -18.20 11.06
CA LEU A 272 22.88 -18.63 12.09
C LEU A 272 22.36 -18.52 13.51
N ASN A 273 21.15 -17.99 13.74
CA ASN A 273 20.40 -18.10 14.99
C ASN A 273 19.86 -19.53 15.27
N ARG A 274 20.64 -20.56 14.95
CA ARG A 274 20.33 -21.95 15.30
C ARG A 274 20.87 -22.25 16.69
N ILE A 275 20.29 -23.25 17.37
CA ILE A 275 20.52 -23.68 18.77
C ILE A 275 21.99 -23.70 19.24
N TYR A 276 22.97 -23.76 18.34
CA TYR A 276 24.40 -23.82 18.66
C TYR A 276 25.11 -22.46 18.76
N TYR A 277 24.59 -21.40 18.13
CA TYR A 277 25.22 -20.08 18.06
C TYR A 277 24.18 -18.97 18.12
N SER A 278 24.49 -17.90 18.84
CA SER A 278 23.76 -16.63 18.75
C SER A 278 24.72 -15.64 18.12
N LEU A 279 24.42 -15.23 16.89
CA LEU A 279 25.23 -14.27 16.15
C LEU A 279 24.47 -12.97 16.00
N GLU A 280 25.09 -11.90 16.47
CA GLU A 280 24.56 -10.57 16.37
C GLU A 280 25.41 -9.73 15.41
N PRO A 281 25.04 -9.68 14.12
CA PRO A 281 25.74 -8.86 13.15
C PRO A 281 25.38 -7.39 13.39
N VAL A 282 26.42 -6.59 13.56
CA VAL A 282 26.41 -5.15 13.72
C VAL A 282 27.10 -4.57 12.50
N ILE A 283 26.39 -3.74 11.75
CA ILE A 283 26.97 -3.09 10.57
C ILE A 283 27.64 -1.81 11.05
N PRO A 284 28.98 -1.73 11.10
CA PRO A 284 29.61 -0.46 11.31
C PRO A 284 29.36 0.42 10.11
N LEU A 285 28.86 1.59 10.43
CA LEU A 285 28.55 2.62 9.46
C LEU A 285 29.85 3.02 8.74
N PHE A 286 29.90 2.71 7.44
CA PHE A 286 30.57 3.41 6.33
C PHE A 286 32.00 3.95 6.45
N LYS A 287 32.81 3.62 7.46
CA LYS A 287 34.22 4.07 7.44
C LYS A 287 35.12 3.15 6.60
N ASN A 288 34.98 1.82 6.63
CA ASN A 288 36.01 0.91 6.07
C ASN A 288 35.51 -0.37 5.35
N ASN A 289 34.22 -0.51 4.98
CA ASN A 289 33.69 -1.76 4.41
C ASN A 289 33.89 -2.99 5.35
N GLU A 290 33.75 -2.75 6.65
CA GLU A 290 33.86 -3.75 7.71
C GLU A 290 32.48 -4.23 8.14
N LEU A 291 32.37 -5.47 8.63
CA LEU A 291 31.20 -6.01 9.30
C LEU A 291 31.63 -6.53 10.66
N TYR A 292 31.03 -6.00 11.72
CA TYR A 292 31.27 -6.45 13.09
C TYR A 292 30.26 -7.51 13.46
N ILE A 293 30.71 -8.62 14.01
CA ILE A 293 29.85 -9.72 14.41
C ILE A 293 30.15 -10.01 15.86
N ILE A 294 29.15 -9.80 16.72
CA ILE A 294 29.21 -10.26 18.09
C ILE A 294 28.79 -11.73 18.06
N ALA A 295 29.75 -12.61 18.33
CA ALA A 295 29.55 -14.04 18.39
C ALA A 295 29.37 -14.46 19.85
N ASN A 296 28.23 -15.09 20.14
CA ASN A 296 27.95 -15.68 21.44
C ASN A 296 27.81 -17.20 21.31
N PHE A 297 28.64 -17.93 22.05
CA PHE A 297 28.79 -19.38 21.91
C PHE A 297 29.12 -20.07 23.25
N ASP A 298 28.91 -21.38 23.30
CA ASP A 298 29.30 -22.22 24.43
C ASP A 298 30.72 -22.77 24.23
N VAL A 299 31.58 -22.67 25.26
CA VAL A 299 33.02 -23.02 25.21
C VAL A 299 33.29 -24.52 25.21
N ASN A 300 32.27 -25.36 25.35
CA ASN A 300 32.43 -26.82 25.26
C ASN A 300 32.83 -27.35 23.87
N ASN A 301 33.10 -26.46 22.91
CA ASN A 301 33.46 -26.80 21.54
C ASN A 301 34.57 -25.86 21.03
N ASP A 302 35.83 -26.30 21.14
CA ASP A 302 37.00 -25.53 20.67
C ASP A 302 36.93 -25.18 19.17
N ASP A 303 36.14 -25.92 18.38
CA ASP A 303 35.94 -25.69 16.94
C ASP A 303 34.83 -24.68 16.60
N SER A 304 34.17 -24.08 17.60
CA SER A 304 33.01 -23.21 17.37
C SER A 304 33.30 -21.98 16.53
N MET A 305 34.43 -21.31 16.75
CA MET A 305 34.84 -20.15 15.94
C MET A 305 35.15 -20.53 14.49
N ILE A 306 35.77 -21.70 14.27
CA ILE A 306 36.06 -22.23 12.93
C ILE A 306 34.76 -22.53 12.18
N GLN A 307 33.75 -23.09 12.88
CA GLN A 307 32.44 -23.35 12.31
C GLN A 307 31.71 -22.06 11.95
N ILE A 308 31.68 -21.07 12.86
CA ILE A 308 31.08 -19.75 12.59
C ILE A 308 31.70 -19.13 11.33
N MET A 309 33.02 -19.14 11.23
CA MET A 309 33.74 -18.62 10.06
C MET A 309 33.41 -19.38 8.78
N TYR A 310 33.34 -20.72 8.83
CA TYR A 310 32.93 -21.53 7.67
C TYR A 310 31.52 -21.13 7.19
N TYR A 311 30.59 -20.91 8.11
CA TYR A 311 29.23 -20.48 7.78
C TYR A 311 29.19 -19.06 7.22
N ILE A 312 29.90 -18.10 7.81
CA ILE A 312 29.98 -16.73 7.28
C ILE A 312 30.55 -16.75 5.87
N ARG A 313 31.67 -17.45 5.64
CA ARG A 313 32.22 -17.65 4.29
C ARG A 313 31.21 -18.27 3.33
N LYS A 314 30.45 -19.28 3.77
CA LYS A 314 29.43 -19.93 2.94
C LYS A 314 28.29 -18.98 2.56
N ILE A 315 27.89 -18.09 3.47
CA ILE A 315 26.86 -17.08 3.21
C ILE A 315 27.42 -16.02 2.25
N CYS A 316 28.60 -15.47 2.52
CA CYS A 316 29.24 -14.48 1.65
C CYS A 316 29.48 -15.02 0.22
N ARG A 317 29.80 -16.31 0.06
CA ARG A 317 29.95 -16.98 -1.25
C ARG A 317 28.71 -16.96 -2.14
N GLN A 318 27.53 -16.68 -1.59
CA GLN A 318 26.29 -16.60 -2.37
C GLN A 318 26.12 -15.25 -3.08
N PHE A 319 26.95 -14.26 -2.74
CA PHE A 319 26.89 -12.90 -3.28
C PHE A 319 28.01 -12.70 -4.31
N ASN A 320 27.64 -12.31 -5.53
CA ASN A 320 28.53 -12.30 -6.70
C ASN A 320 29.64 -11.22 -6.67
N TRP A 321 29.49 -10.17 -5.88
CA TRP A 321 30.41 -9.02 -5.82
C TRP A 321 31.48 -9.15 -4.73
N VAL A 322 31.39 -10.18 -3.89
CA VAL A 322 32.39 -10.45 -2.85
C VAL A 322 33.53 -11.24 -3.48
N ASP A 323 34.70 -10.61 -3.58
CA ASP A 323 35.91 -11.29 -4.04
C ASP A 323 36.29 -12.37 -3.03
N LYS A 324 36.27 -13.62 -3.50
CA LYS A 324 36.25 -14.83 -2.67
C LYS A 324 37.55 -15.02 -1.88
N ASP A 325 38.63 -14.46 -2.38
CA ASP A 325 39.97 -14.60 -1.84
C ASP A 325 40.42 -13.35 -1.05
N ARG A 326 39.59 -12.30 -0.98
CA ARG A 326 39.88 -11.03 -0.26
C ARG A 326 39.07 -10.83 1.02
N LEU A 327 38.34 -11.85 1.48
CA LEU A 327 37.64 -11.78 2.77
C LEU A 327 38.62 -11.99 3.91
N LYS A 328 38.79 -10.95 4.74
CA LYS A 328 39.68 -10.95 5.88
C LYS A 328 38.88 -11.06 7.17
N PHE A 329 39.30 -11.99 8.04
CA PHE A 329 38.65 -12.25 9.33
C PHE A 329 39.63 -11.95 10.46
N ALA A 330 39.27 -11.02 11.34
CA ALA A 330 40.04 -10.70 12.54
C ALA A 330 39.20 -10.99 13.79
N ILE A 331 39.78 -11.70 14.75
CA ILE A 331 39.03 -12.32 15.86
C ILE A 331 39.65 -11.96 17.20
N GLY A 332 38.86 -11.33 18.08
CA GLY A 332 39.23 -11.06 19.47
C GLY A 332 38.99 -12.24 20.41
N LEU A 333 39.48 -12.14 21.65
CA LEU A 333 39.24 -13.16 22.67
C LEU A 333 37.83 -13.09 23.22
N ALA A 334 37.23 -14.25 23.50
CA ALA A 334 35.91 -14.33 24.11
C ALA A 334 35.99 -14.32 25.65
N SER A 335 35.02 -13.67 26.29
CA SER A 335 34.87 -13.59 27.76
C SER A 335 33.40 -13.75 28.17
N ASP A 336 33.14 -13.97 29.45
CA ASP A 336 31.79 -14.09 30.00
C ASP A 336 31.12 -12.76 30.39
N GLU A 337 31.92 -11.69 30.54
CA GLU A 337 31.46 -10.32 30.85
C GLU A 337 31.03 -9.55 29.59
N TYR A 338 30.01 -8.68 29.69
CA TYR A 338 29.59 -7.84 28.56
C TYR A 338 30.52 -6.64 28.34
N THR A 339 31.03 -6.03 29.41
CA THR A 339 32.04 -4.95 29.35
C THR A 339 33.31 -5.38 28.61
N TYR A 340 33.70 -6.66 28.68
CA TYR A 340 34.87 -7.18 27.96
C TYR A 340 34.67 -7.23 26.44
N LEU A 341 33.44 -7.08 25.90
CA LEU A 341 33.23 -7.01 24.45
C LEU A 341 33.95 -5.82 23.81
N ASN A 342 34.14 -4.71 24.54
CA ASN A 342 34.99 -3.61 24.08
C ASN A 342 36.44 -4.07 23.92
N ASN A 343 37.01 -4.77 24.90
CA ASN A 343 38.36 -5.33 24.81
C ASN A 343 38.47 -6.32 23.64
N SER A 344 37.48 -7.19 23.46
CA SER A 344 37.45 -8.10 22.31
C SER A 344 37.36 -7.36 20.98
N TYR A 345 36.67 -6.22 20.92
CA TYR A 345 36.61 -5.37 19.73
C TYR A 345 37.98 -4.74 19.44
N ILE A 346 38.62 -4.12 20.43
CA ILE A 346 39.98 -3.56 20.33
C ILE A 346 40.95 -4.63 19.83
N GLN A 347 40.89 -5.85 20.39
CA GLN A 347 41.72 -7.00 19.99
C GLN A 347 41.47 -7.44 18.54
N ALA A 348 40.22 -7.47 18.11
CA ALA A 348 39.87 -7.83 16.73
C ALA A 348 40.33 -6.75 15.74
N SER A 349 40.19 -5.45 16.07
CA SER A 349 40.70 -4.34 15.26
C SER A 349 42.22 -4.38 15.12
N ALA A 350 42.91 -4.65 16.23
CA ALA A 350 44.34 -4.92 16.27
C ALA A 350 44.75 -6.05 15.30
N ALA A 351 44.07 -7.19 15.38
CA ALA A 351 44.34 -8.33 14.50
C ALA A 351 44.09 -8.00 13.01
N LEU A 352 43.10 -7.14 12.70
CA LEU A 352 42.83 -6.69 11.34
C LEU A 352 43.94 -5.76 10.80
N GLU A 353 44.38 -4.81 11.61
CA GLU A 353 45.46 -3.88 11.26
C GLU A 353 46.76 -4.65 10.93
N ARG A 354 47.06 -5.71 11.70
CA ARG A 354 48.18 -6.60 11.41
C ARG A 354 48.02 -7.33 10.07
N LEU A 355 46.83 -7.87 9.81
CA LEU A 355 46.53 -8.57 8.56
C LEU A 355 46.63 -7.62 7.35
N ASN A 356 46.32 -6.33 7.53
CA ASN A 356 46.50 -5.30 6.51
C ASN A 356 47.96 -4.87 6.30
N THR A 357 48.83 -5.05 7.31
CA THR A 357 50.25 -4.65 7.26
C THR A 357 51.16 -5.79 6.79
N GLU A 358 50.84 -7.05 7.08
CA GLU A 358 51.59 -8.21 6.58
C GLU A 358 51.38 -8.38 5.07
N GLN A 359 52.45 -8.28 4.26
CA GLN A 359 52.43 -8.49 2.79
C GLN A 359 52.09 -9.92 2.34
N ASN A 360 51.55 -10.76 3.23
CA ASN A 360 51.27 -12.15 2.95
C ASN A 360 49.81 -12.31 2.50
N ASP A 361 49.56 -12.12 1.21
CA ASP A 361 48.24 -12.09 0.56
C ASP A 361 47.39 -13.38 0.79
N ASP A 362 48.00 -14.46 1.27
CA ASP A 362 47.32 -15.74 1.52
C ASP A 362 46.68 -15.85 2.93
N LYS A 363 47.07 -15.01 3.91
CA LYS A 363 46.54 -15.13 5.28
C LYS A 363 45.24 -14.31 5.43
N THR A 364 44.12 -15.03 5.34
CA THR A 364 42.76 -14.43 5.39
C THR A 364 42.11 -14.45 6.77
N VAL A 365 42.76 -15.04 7.78
CA VAL A 365 42.21 -15.18 9.13
C VAL A 365 43.31 -14.91 10.16
N TYR A 366 43.02 -14.08 11.16
CA TYR A 366 43.94 -13.78 12.24
C TYR A 366 43.22 -13.84 13.59
N PHE A 367 43.68 -14.72 14.48
CA PHE A 367 43.22 -14.76 15.87
C PHE A 367 44.15 -13.89 16.71
N PHE A 368 43.59 -13.06 17.60
CA PHE A 368 44.39 -12.25 18.52
C PHE A 368 45.38 -13.08 19.35
N LYS A 369 44.99 -14.29 19.76
CA LYS A 369 45.86 -15.22 20.50
C LYS A 369 47.13 -15.61 19.73
N GLU A 370 47.10 -15.61 18.40
CA GLU A 370 48.27 -15.95 17.58
C GLU A 370 49.37 -14.87 17.67
N LEU A 371 49.03 -13.63 18.06
CA LEU A 371 50.01 -12.59 18.35
C LEU A 371 50.96 -13.00 19.49
N GLU A 372 50.53 -13.89 20.40
CA GLU A 372 51.33 -14.33 21.55
C GLU A 372 52.35 -15.43 21.21
N THR A 373 52.16 -16.16 20.10
CA THR A 373 52.82 -17.47 19.91
C THR A 373 54.08 -17.44 19.03
N GLN A 374 54.38 -16.33 18.33
CA GLN A 374 55.55 -16.24 17.44
C GLN A 374 56.82 -15.65 18.09
N SER A 375 56.75 -15.20 19.34
CA SER A 375 57.83 -14.54 20.09
C SER A 375 58.86 -15.49 20.73
N THR A 376 58.83 -16.80 20.45
CA THR A 376 59.63 -17.82 21.17
C THR A 376 61.05 -18.09 20.66
N GLN A 377 61.63 -17.31 19.74
CA GLN A 377 63.01 -17.52 19.28
C GLN A 377 63.91 -16.28 19.51
N GLU A 378 64.71 -16.32 20.60
CA GLU A 378 65.95 -15.57 20.90
C GLU A 378 66.17 -14.21 20.20
N THR A 379 65.13 -13.38 20.11
CA THR A 379 65.18 -12.03 19.55
C THR A 379 64.59 -11.06 20.56
N ILE A 380 65.02 -9.81 20.49
CA ILE A 380 64.59 -8.72 21.37
C ILE A 380 63.05 -8.72 21.43
N HIS A 381 62.49 -9.05 22.58
CA HIS A 381 61.05 -9.13 22.77
C HIS A 381 60.50 -7.70 22.91
N TYR A 382 59.91 -7.19 21.83
CA TYR A 382 59.14 -5.96 21.82
C TYR A 382 57.67 -6.27 22.13
N PRO A 383 56.98 -5.49 22.98
CA PRO A 383 55.58 -5.68 23.31
C PRO A 383 54.69 -5.14 22.18
N GLU A 384 54.86 -5.63 20.96
CA GLU A 384 54.10 -5.17 19.77
C GLU A 384 52.59 -5.28 20.01
N LYS A 385 52.14 -6.35 20.66
CA LYS A 385 50.73 -6.57 21.02
C LYS A 385 50.20 -5.49 21.96
N ASP A 386 50.93 -5.21 23.03
CA ASP A 386 50.49 -4.26 24.06
C ASP A 386 50.55 -2.84 23.53
N VAL A 387 51.55 -2.52 22.69
CA VAL A 387 51.61 -1.24 21.99
C VAL A 387 50.45 -1.06 21.02
N LEU A 388 50.13 -2.07 20.23
CA LEU A 388 48.99 -2.02 19.31
C LEU A 388 47.65 -1.88 20.06
N LEU A 389 47.47 -2.62 21.15
CA LEU A 389 46.33 -2.48 22.07
C LEU A 389 46.25 -1.07 22.66
N LEU A 390 47.40 -0.50 23.06
CA LEU A 390 47.51 0.85 23.59
C LEU A 390 47.08 1.87 22.52
N ILE A 391 47.63 1.79 21.31
CA ILE A 391 47.25 2.67 20.19
C ILE A 391 45.76 2.59 19.88
N GLN A 392 45.17 1.39 19.83
CA GLN A 392 43.74 1.24 19.59
C GLN A 392 42.88 1.81 20.75
N SER A 393 43.32 1.63 21.99
CA SER A 393 42.65 2.23 23.17
C SER A 393 42.69 3.76 23.11
N LEU A 394 43.81 4.34 22.67
CA LEU A 394 43.96 5.79 22.45
C LEU A 394 43.07 6.29 21.30
N LYS A 395 43.03 5.59 20.16
CA LYS A 395 42.08 5.87 19.04
C LYS A 395 40.64 5.90 19.54
N GLN A 396 40.30 5.01 20.46
CA GLN A 396 38.96 4.92 21.03
C GLN A 396 38.68 5.97 22.12
N ALA A 397 39.70 6.67 22.60
CA ALA A 397 39.67 7.54 23.79
C ALA A 397 39.28 6.78 25.08
N ASN A 398 39.59 5.48 25.15
CA ASN A 398 39.38 4.67 26.34
C ASN A 398 40.64 4.74 27.24
N LEU A 399 40.63 5.70 28.16
CA LEU A 399 41.73 5.95 29.08
C LEU A 399 41.98 4.76 30.02
N GLN A 400 40.92 4.11 30.49
CA GLN A 400 41.05 3.02 31.46
C GLN A 400 41.81 1.83 30.86
N THR A 401 41.40 1.37 29.68
CA THR A 401 42.09 0.27 28.99
C THR A 401 43.52 0.64 28.61
N ALA A 402 43.78 1.89 28.21
CA ALA A 402 45.13 2.35 27.91
C ALA A 402 46.05 2.28 29.16
N GLN A 403 45.56 2.69 30.33
CA GLN A 403 46.30 2.63 31.59
C GLN A 403 46.55 1.19 32.06
N GLU A 404 45.56 0.30 31.92
CA GLU A 404 45.71 -1.13 32.24
C GLU A 404 46.78 -1.79 31.36
N VAL A 405 46.80 -1.46 30.05
CA VAL A 405 47.79 -1.97 29.11
C VAL A 405 49.20 -1.47 29.46
N VAL A 406 49.37 -0.20 29.81
CA VAL A 406 50.66 0.33 30.25
C VAL A 406 51.11 -0.32 31.55
N GLU A 407 50.22 -0.48 32.52
CA GLU A 407 50.53 -1.16 33.77
C GLU A 407 51.02 -2.59 33.53
N GLN A 408 50.34 -3.33 32.65
CA GLN A 408 50.73 -4.68 32.28
C GLN A 408 52.08 -4.70 31.54
N LEU A 409 52.30 -3.79 30.59
CA LEU A 409 53.55 -3.67 29.83
C LEU A 409 54.73 -3.41 30.78
N PHE A 410 54.59 -2.50 31.75
CA PHE A 410 55.62 -2.24 32.75
C PHE A 410 55.80 -3.38 33.75
N ALA A 411 54.74 -4.10 34.11
CA ALA A 411 54.84 -5.29 34.96
C ALA A 411 55.62 -6.41 34.25
N ASP A 412 55.35 -6.65 32.97
CA ASP A 412 56.05 -7.65 32.17
C ASP A 412 57.53 -7.28 32.00
N LEU A 413 57.83 -5.99 31.79
CA LEU A 413 59.21 -5.50 31.75
C LEU A 413 59.97 -5.69 33.07
N GLN A 414 59.30 -5.62 34.22
CA GLN A 414 59.91 -5.89 35.54
C GLN A 414 60.21 -7.37 35.78
N THR A 415 59.59 -8.29 35.04
CA THR A 415 59.88 -9.73 35.14
C THR A 415 61.15 -10.15 34.39
N LEU A 416 61.68 -9.27 33.54
CA LEU A 416 62.92 -9.51 32.81
C LEU A 416 64.13 -9.46 33.74
N PRO A 417 65.19 -10.26 33.50
CA PRO A 417 66.39 -10.27 34.33
C PRO A 417 67.04 -8.86 34.40
N PRO A 418 67.46 -8.39 35.59
CA PRO A 418 68.00 -7.04 35.82
C PRO A 418 69.34 -6.74 35.12
N THR A 419 69.87 -7.68 34.35
CA THR A 419 71.14 -7.52 33.61
C THR A 419 70.95 -6.81 32.25
N ASN A 420 69.72 -6.50 31.87
CA ASN A 420 69.36 -6.06 30.52
C ASN A 420 68.73 -4.65 30.47
N ASP A 421 69.32 -3.68 31.18
CA ASP A 421 68.87 -2.27 31.16
C ASP A 421 68.70 -1.71 29.73
N PHE A 422 69.55 -2.15 28.80
CA PHE A 422 69.45 -1.79 27.38
C PHE A 422 68.16 -2.28 26.72
N LEU A 423 67.73 -3.52 26.99
CA LEU A 423 66.49 -4.07 26.40
C LEU A 423 65.27 -3.38 26.96
N LEU A 424 65.32 -3.01 28.23
CA LEU A 424 64.25 -2.30 28.89
C LEU A 424 64.14 -0.86 28.35
N GLN A 425 65.27 -0.17 28.15
CA GLN A 425 65.30 1.13 27.47
C GLN A 425 64.81 1.04 26.02
N ALA A 426 65.19 -0.01 25.28
CA ALA A 426 64.73 -0.22 23.91
C ALA A 426 63.21 -0.43 23.83
N ASN A 427 62.63 -1.16 24.79
CA ASN A 427 61.18 -1.39 24.86
C ASN A 427 60.40 -0.13 25.20
N VAL A 428 60.86 0.62 26.20
CA VAL A 428 60.27 1.91 26.55
C VAL A 428 60.37 2.89 25.37
N ALA A 429 61.53 2.94 24.70
CA ALA A 429 61.73 3.77 23.52
C ALA A 429 60.82 3.35 22.34
N TYR A 430 60.57 2.05 22.16
CA TYR A 430 59.64 1.55 21.15
C TYR A 430 58.21 2.00 21.43
N VAL A 431 57.70 1.80 22.66
CA VAL A 431 56.36 2.27 23.08
C VAL A 431 56.23 3.78 22.85
N TRP A 432 57.23 4.55 23.27
CA TRP A 432 57.26 6.00 23.06
C TRP A 432 57.25 6.40 21.60
N ASN A 433 58.05 5.74 20.77
CA ASN A 433 58.13 6.02 19.34
C ASN A 433 56.78 5.78 18.65
N GLU A 434 56.06 4.72 19.02
CA GLU A 434 54.71 4.45 18.50
C GLU A 434 53.69 5.47 19.00
N LEU A 435 53.78 5.91 20.26
CA LEU A 435 52.91 6.97 20.79
C LEU A 435 53.17 8.33 20.14
N ILE A 436 54.42 8.66 19.84
CA ILE A 436 54.78 9.89 19.10
C ILE A 436 54.23 9.81 17.67
N GLN A 437 54.49 8.72 16.94
CA GLN A 437 53.95 8.53 15.60
C GLN A 437 52.43 8.62 15.59
N PHE A 438 51.78 8.06 16.60
CA PHE A 438 50.34 8.18 16.79
C PHE A 438 49.94 9.65 17.00
N ALA A 439 50.53 10.35 17.97
CA ALA A 439 50.22 11.75 18.24
C ALA A 439 50.45 12.66 17.02
N GLU A 440 51.52 12.43 16.26
CA GLU A 440 51.82 13.11 15.00
C GLU A 440 50.77 12.82 13.92
N SER A 441 50.35 11.55 13.77
CA SER A 441 49.34 11.16 12.77
C SER A 441 47.98 11.84 12.97
N PHE A 442 47.68 12.26 14.21
CA PHE A 442 46.47 13.01 14.57
C PHE A 442 46.71 14.50 14.84
N ALA A 443 47.93 15.01 14.56
CA ALA A 443 48.35 16.40 14.79
C ALA A 443 48.10 16.91 16.23
N LEU A 444 48.27 16.03 17.22
CA LEU A 444 47.94 16.32 18.62
C LEU A 444 49.03 17.12 19.36
N THR A 445 50.22 17.28 18.76
CA THR A 445 51.41 17.80 19.46
C THR A 445 52.28 18.68 18.55
N GLU A 446 52.88 19.75 19.10
CA GLU A 446 53.85 20.60 18.37
C GLU A 446 55.23 19.90 18.24
N GLU A 447 55.85 20.01 17.05
CA GLU A 447 57.15 19.41 16.74
C GLU A 447 58.23 19.82 17.76
N GLY A 448 58.81 18.84 18.47
CA GLY A 448 60.07 18.98 19.22
C GLY A 448 59.97 19.16 20.74
N GLN A 449 58.79 19.42 21.31
CA GLN A 449 58.65 19.58 22.77
C GLN A 449 58.75 18.21 23.50
N LEU A 450 58.11 17.17 22.94
CA LEU A 450 58.12 15.81 23.47
C LEU A 450 59.47 15.11 23.37
N LEU A 451 60.18 15.25 22.25
CA LEU A 451 61.54 14.70 22.06
C LEU A 451 62.53 15.21 23.12
N THR A 452 62.29 16.42 23.67
CA THR A 452 63.17 17.04 24.68
C THR A 452 62.92 16.45 26.07
N GLU A 453 61.66 16.21 26.46
CA GLU A 453 61.28 15.55 27.72
C GLU A 453 61.69 14.06 27.74
N LEU A 454 61.68 13.43 26.56
CA LEU A 454 62.00 12.01 26.37
C LEU A 454 63.48 11.66 26.37
N SER A 455 64.37 12.64 26.19
CA SER A 455 65.82 12.40 26.23
C SER A 455 66.41 12.33 27.65
N GLN A 456 65.58 12.55 28.68
CA GLN A 456 66.04 12.78 30.05
C GLN A 456 65.65 11.70 31.07
N PHE A 457 64.79 10.73 30.73
CA PHE A 457 64.39 9.71 31.69
C PHE A 457 65.58 8.83 32.07
N THR A 458 65.81 8.66 33.37
CA THR A 458 66.93 7.83 33.89
C THR A 458 66.45 6.59 34.64
N ASP A 459 65.14 6.51 34.95
CA ASP A 459 64.52 5.39 35.65
C ASP A 459 63.20 4.95 35.00
N LEU A 460 62.86 3.66 35.17
CA LEU A 460 61.60 3.04 34.72
C LEU A 460 60.37 3.71 35.31
N THR A 461 60.46 4.09 36.58
CA THR A 461 59.35 4.70 37.32
C THR A 461 59.01 6.06 36.72
N GLU A 462 60.03 6.82 36.35
CA GLU A 462 59.92 8.12 35.70
C GLU A 462 59.35 7.97 34.28
N ALA A 463 59.82 6.97 33.53
CA ALA A 463 59.28 6.65 32.20
C ALA A 463 57.80 6.27 32.24
N ARG A 464 57.37 5.47 33.22
CA ARG A 464 55.95 5.12 33.41
C ARG A 464 55.10 6.36 33.72
N GLN A 465 55.55 7.21 34.63
CA GLN A 465 54.81 8.43 35.00
C GLN A 465 54.63 9.38 33.82
N LEU A 466 55.67 9.55 32.99
CA LEU A 466 55.60 10.36 31.79
C LEU A 466 54.66 9.74 30.75
N LEU A 467 54.69 8.42 30.56
CA LEU A 467 53.76 7.73 29.66
C LEU A 467 52.31 7.89 30.11
N ASP A 468 52.03 7.72 31.40
CA ASP A 468 50.68 7.88 31.96
C ASP A 468 50.16 9.31 31.75
N GLN A 469 51.00 10.32 31.95
CA GLN A 469 50.64 11.72 31.68
C GLN A 469 50.34 11.94 30.20
N PHE A 470 51.17 11.39 29.32
CA PHE A 470 51.02 11.56 27.88
C PHE A 470 49.77 10.86 27.34
N ILE A 471 49.46 9.66 27.82
CA ILE A 471 48.25 8.91 27.48
C ILE A 471 46.99 9.67 27.90
N VAL A 472 46.99 10.28 29.09
CA VAL A 472 45.87 11.11 29.56
C VAL A 472 45.66 12.31 28.63
N GLU A 473 46.73 12.94 28.17
CA GLU A 473 46.67 14.07 27.24
C GLU A 473 46.15 13.64 25.87
N ILE A 474 46.72 12.59 25.27
CA ILE A 474 46.26 12.02 24.00
C ILE A 474 44.78 11.64 24.07
N CYS A 475 44.35 10.92 25.12
CA CYS A 475 42.94 10.53 25.27
C CYS A 475 42.01 11.74 25.37
N ARG A 476 42.44 12.81 26.05
CA ARG A 476 41.66 14.05 26.16
C ARG A 476 41.48 14.72 24.79
N GLU A 477 42.56 14.86 24.03
CA GLU A 477 42.51 15.47 22.70
C GLU A 477 41.72 14.58 21.71
N MET A 478 41.91 13.27 21.73
CA MET A 478 41.14 12.32 20.92
C MET A 478 39.63 12.37 21.24
N ALA A 479 39.26 12.49 22.51
CA ALA A 479 37.86 12.67 22.91
C ALA A 479 37.29 14.00 22.41
N ALA A 480 38.09 15.08 22.42
CA ALA A 480 37.70 16.37 21.88
C ALA A 480 37.51 16.34 20.36
N LEU A 481 38.41 15.68 19.63
CA LEU A 481 38.31 15.48 18.18
C LEU A 481 37.06 14.69 17.79
N LYS A 482 36.78 13.56 18.44
CA LYS A 482 35.56 12.78 18.19
C LYS A 482 34.29 13.59 18.44
N LYS A 483 34.28 14.41 19.49
CA LYS A 483 33.14 15.27 19.80
C LYS A 483 32.98 16.40 18.77
N ALA A 484 34.08 16.96 18.28
CA ALA A 484 34.06 17.96 17.22
C ALA A 484 33.55 17.36 15.90
N GLU A 485 34.02 16.17 15.52
CA GLU A 485 33.59 15.44 14.31
C GLU A 485 32.07 15.16 14.34
N SER A 486 31.54 14.67 15.47
CA SER A 486 30.08 14.48 15.64
C SER A 486 29.30 15.78 15.46
N SER A 487 29.75 16.86 16.14
CA SER A 487 29.09 18.17 16.05
C SER A 487 29.17 18.80 14.66
N GLU A 488 30.23 18.52 13.91
CA GLU A 488 30.40 19.01 12.55
C GLU A 488 29.48 18.27 11.58
N ILE A 489 29.36 16.93 11.70
CA ILE A 489 28.39 16.14 10.93
C ILE A 489 26.95 16.59 11.24
N GLU A 490 26.62 16.81 12.51
CA GLU A 490 25.33 17.37 12.95
C GLU A 490 25.00 18.69 12.25
N LYS A 491 25.94 19.64 12.30
CA LYS A 491 25.77 20.94 11.63
C LYS A 491 25.67 20.80 10.12
N ASN A 492 26.52 19.99 9.50
CA ASN A 492 26.54 19.83 8.04
C ASN A 492 25.24 19.23 7.52
N VAL A 493 24.67 18.23 8.22
CA VAL A 493 23.39 17.61 7.86
C VAL A 493 22.26 18.63 7.94
N VAL A 494 22.17 19.40 9.03
CA VAL A 494 21.12 20.41 9.19
C VAL A 494 21.32 21.56 8.20
N GLN A 495 22.55 22.03 8.02
CA GLN A 495 22.87 23.12 7.09
C GLN A 495 22.58 22.74 5.63
N ALA A 496 22.90 21.51 5.23
CA ALA A 496 22.58 21.02 3.88
C ALA A 496 21.08 21.07 3.57
N ILE A 497 20.21 20.90 4.58
CA ILE A 497 18.76 21.09 4.44
C ILE A 497 18.44 22.56 4.19
N TYR A 498 18.95 23.46 5.02
CA TYR A 498 18.69 24.90 4.91
C TYR A 498 19.26 25.53 3.63
N ASP A 499 20.35 25.00 3.09
CA ASP A 499 20.97 25.52 1.87
C ASP A 499 20.27 25.01 0.61
N ASN A 500 19.73 23.78 0.65
CA ASN A 500 19.20 23.10 -0.52
C ASN A 500 17.69 22.81 -0.49
N TYR A 501 16.93 23.32 0.50
CA TYR A 501 15.50 23.00 0.63
C TYR A 501 14.68 23.35 -0.61
N THR A 502 15.09 24.30 -1.45
CA THR A 502 14.41 24.65 -2.70
C THR A 502 14.68 23.66 -3.84
N SER A 503 15.70 22.81 -3.72
CA SER A 503 16.00 21.79 -4.72
C SER A 503 14.95 20.68 -4.68
N ALA A 504 14.33 20.38 -5.81
CA ALA A 504 13.32 19.32 -5.90
C ALA A 504 13.92 17.91 -5.72
N ASP A 505 15.22 17.77 -5.93
CA ASP A 505 15.97 16.51 -5.78
C ASP A 505 16.53 16.31 -4.36
N LEU A 506 16.31 17.28 -3.45
CA LEU A 506 16.77 17.15 -2.07
C LEU A 506 16.09 15.94 -1.40
N SER A 507 16.90 14.99 -0.97
CA SER A 507 16.44 13.80 -0.26
C SER A 507 17.33 13.53 0.94
N LEU A 508 16.82 12.73 1.88
CA LEU A 508 17.62 12.37 3.05
C LEU A 508 18.77 11.44 2.65
N GLU A 509 18.57 10.64 1.61
CA GLU A 509 19.57 9.80 0.97
C GLU A 509 20.71 10.63 0.35
N SER A 510 20.41 11.75 -0.30
CA SER A 510 21.45 12.62 -0.87
C SER A 510 22.30 13.24 0.23
N ILE A 511 21.67 13.77 1.29
CA ILE A 511 22.38 14.37 2.43
C ILE A 511 23.23 13.33 3.17
N ALA A 512 22.67 12.14 3.38
CA ALA A 512 23.38 11.04 4.02
C ALA A 512 24.60 10.59 3.21
N SER A 513 24.46 10.48 1.89
CA SER A 513 25.55 10.15 0.97
C SER A 513 26.65 11.23 0.93
N GLU A 514 26.31 12.51 1.04
CA GLU A 514 27.29 13.61 1.05
C GLU A 514 28.10 13.64 2.35
N ASN A 515 27.50 13.20 3.46
CA ASN A 515 28.12 13.19 4.78
C ASN A 515 28.66 11.81 5.20
N ASN A 516 28.64 10.80 4.30
CA ASN A 516 29.07 9.42 4.55
C ASN A 516 28.43 8.77 5.79
N ILE A 517 27.15 9.05 6.02
CA ILE A 517 26.36 8.48 7.12
C ILE A 517 25.18 7.68 6.56
N SER A 518 24.58 6.81 7.37
CA SER A 518 23.33 6.16 6.96
C SER A 518 22.17 7.14 6.93
N VAL A 519 21.19 6.86 6.07
CA VAL A 519 19.93 7.60 5.98
C VAL A 519 19.20 7.60 7.34
N SER A 520 19.26 6.48 8.07
CA SER A 520 18.67 6.37 9.40
C SER A 520 19.38 7.27 10.43
N TYR A 521 20.72 7.33 10.40
CA TYR A 521 21.47 8.23 11.27
C TYR A 521 21.16 9.69 10.95
N ALA A 522 21.14 10.07 9.66
CA ALA A 522 20.73 11.42 9.23
C ALA A 522 19.30 11.75 9.70
N SER A 523 18.36 10.81 9.62
CA SER A 523 16.97 10.98 10.09
C SER A 523 16.90 11.25 11.59
N LYS A 524 17.65 10.46 12.38
CA LYS A 524 17.74 10.62 13.83
C LYS A 524 18.35 11.97 14.18
N LEU A 525 19.47 12.33 13.54
CA LEU A 525 20.20 13.58 13.74
C LEU A 525 19.30 14.80 13.53
N VAL A 526 18.59 14.81 12.39
CA VAL A 526 17.66 15.87 12.05
C VAL A 526 16.57 15.99 13.12
N LYS A 527 16.01 14.88 13.58
CA LYS A 527 14.95 14.88 14.59
C LYS A 527 15.43 15.32 15.98
N GLU A 528 16.64 14.91 16.38
CA GLU A 528 17.23 15.29 17.67
C GLU A 528 17.59 16.78 17.70
N GLU A 529 18.18 17.30 16.62
CA GLU A 529 18.60 18.70 16.55
C GLU A 529 17.44 19.68 16.34
N THR A 530 16.44 19.31 15.54
CA THR A 530 15.38 20.23 15.12
C THR A 530 14.03 19.96 15.78
N GLY A 531 13.85 18.79 16.41
CA GLY A 531 12.59 18.34 16.99
C GLY A 531 11.58 17.79 15.97
N GLU A 532 11.85 17.86 14.67
CA GLU A 532 10.92 17.46 13.59
C GLU A 532 11.59 16.51 12.58
N SER A 533 10.79 15.83 11.75
CA SER A 533 11.31 14.97 10.69
C SER A 533 11.82 15.79 9.49
N PHE A 534 12.78 15.25 8.75
CA PHE A 534 13.30 15.85 7.51
C PHE A 534 12.19 16.33 6.56
N SER A 535 11.19 15.48 6.29
CA SER A 535 10.08 15.83 5.39
C SER A 535 9.25 17.01 5.90
N ASN A 536 9.03 17.11 7.22
CA ASN A 536 8.29 18.22 7.81
C ASN A 536 9.08 19.52 7.74
N ILE A 537 10.39 19.48 8.04
CA ILE A 537 11.26 20.66 7.97
C ILE A 537 11.31 21.21 6.55
N VAL A 538 11.61 20.35 5.57
CA VAL A 538 11.67 20.77 4.15
C VAL A 538 10.32 21.32 3.71
N GLN A 539 9.21 20.67 4.09
CA GLN A 539 7.87 21.18 3.81
C GLN A 539 7.65 22.58 4.40
N ASN A 540 7.97 22.78 5.68
CA ASN A 540 7.76 24.04 6.39
C ASN A 540 8.61 25.16 5.76
N LEU A 541 9.90 24.89 5.50
CA LEU A 541 10.80 25.84 4.84
C LEU A 541 10.32 26.24 3.45
N ARG A 542 9.90 25.26 2.62
CA ARG A 542 9.35 25.55 1.28
C ARG A 542 8.05 26.33 1.37
N MET A 543 7.18 26.02 2.32
CA MET A 543 5.90 26.69 2.53
C MET A 543 6.07 28.14 2.98
N ASP A 544 6.99 28.37 3.92
CA ASP A 544 7.36 29.70 4.40
C ASP A 544 7.95 30.53 3.27
N ARG A 545 8.92 29.97 2.53
CA ARG A 545 9.50 30.62 1.37
C ARG A 545 8.47 30.95 0.29
N PHE A 546 7.52 30.04 0.04
CA PHE A 546 6.46 30.28 -0.92
C PHE A 546 5.54 31.43 -0.48
N LYS A 547 5.15 31.50 0.80
CA LYS A 547 4.35 32.61 1.34
C LYS A 547 5.06 33.96 1.17
N GLU A 548 6.37 34.01 1.43
CA GLU A 548 7.18 35.21 1.21
C GLU A 548 7.15 35.66 -0.25
N LEU A 549 7.46 34.74 -1.18
CA LEU A 549 7.47 35.02 -2.62
C LEU A 549 6.07 35.40 -3.14
N LEU A 550 5.04 34.79 -2.58
CA LEU A 550 3.65 34.99 -2.96
C LEU A 550 3.15 36.41 -2.64
N VAL A 551 3.63 37.00 -1.54
CA VAL A 551 3.27 38.35 -1.08
C VAL A 551 4.20 39.41 -1.68
N SER A 552 5.49 39.10 -1.80
CA SER A 552 6.51 40.05 -2.29
C SER A 552 6.56 40.20 -3.81
N THR A 553 5.98 39.27 -4.57
CA THR A 553 6.03 39.28 -6.04
C THR A 553 4.66 39.13 -6.70
N ASN A 554 4.58 39.58 -7.97
CA ASN A 554 3.41 39.35 -8.84
C ASN A 554 3.61 38.17 -9.81
N ARG A 555 4.63 37.32 -9.60
CA ARG A 555 4.94 36.21 -10.50
C ARG A 555 3.81 35.17 -10.51
N PRO A 556 3.63 34.42 -11.62
CA PRO A 556 2.65 33.34 -11.69
C PRO A 556 2.86 32.30 -10.58
N ILE A 557 1.77 31.84 -9.94
CA ILE A 557 1.82 30.84 -8.86
C ILE A 557 2.59 29.59 -9.31
N LYS A 558 2.39 29.13 -10.54
CA LYS A 558 3.10 27.98 -11.13
C LYS A 558 4.63 28.13 -11.08
N GLU A 559 5.16 29.33 -11.32
CA GLU A 559 6.60 29.58 -11.26
C GLU A 559 7.11 29.58 -9.82
N LEU A 560 6.34 30.17 -8.91
CA LEU A 560 6.71 30.21 -7.48
C LEU A 560 6.73 28.81 -6.87
N VAL A 561 5.79 27.93 -7.26
CA VAL A 561 5.77 26.53 -6.80
C VAL A 561 6.99 25.75 -7.28
N ALA A 562 7.38 25.95 -8.55
CA ALA A 562 8.59 25.33 -9.09
C ALA A 562 9.85 25.83 -8.38
N GLU A 563 9.92 27.12 -8.05
CA GLU A 563 11.06 27.75 -7.37
C GLU A 563 11.26 27.26 -5.93
N VAL A 564 10.19 26.90 -5.23
CA VAL A 564 10.29 26.28 -3.90
C VAL A 564 10.46 24.76 -3.95
N GLY A 565 10.74 24.16 -5.12
CA GLY A 565 11.11 22.75 -5.23
C GLY A 565 9.95 21.76 -5.38
N TYR A 566 8.79 22.20 -5.85
CA TYR A 566 7.65 21.34 -6.16
C TYR A 566 7.36 21.28 -7.66
N PHE A 567 7.23 20.05 -8.20
CA PHE A 567 6.86 19.84 -9.61
C PHE A 567 5.34 19.92 -9.84
N ASP A 568 4.55 19.48 -8.87
CA ASP A 568 3.10 19.42 -8.97
C ASP A 568 2.43 20.65 -8.32
N VAL A 569 2.02 21.58 -9.17
CA VAL A 569 1.32 22.82 -8.77
C VAL A 569 -0.02 22.53 -8.12
N SER A 570 -0.76 21.53 -8.59
CA SER A 570 -2.08 21.19 -8.09
C SER A 570 -1.99 20.64 -6.68
N ASN A 571 -1.10 19.68 -6.45
CA ASN A 571 -0.86 19.09 -5.14
C ASN A 571 -0.35 20.14 -4.13
N PHE A 572 0.60 20.99 -4.53
CA PHE A 572 1.08 22.06 -3.67
C PHE A 572 -0.03 23.07 -3.30
N THR A 573 -0.83 23.48 -4.29
CA THR A 573 -1.94 24.44 -4.08
C THR A 573 -2.98 23.89 -3.12
N ARG A 574 -3.27 22.60 -3.24
CA ARG A 574 -4.15 21.90 -2.31
C ARG A 574 -3.61 21.92 -0.89
N LYS A 575 -2.33 21.55 -0.73
CA LYS A 575 -1.65 21.49 0.56
C LYS A 575 -1.64 22.86 1.24
N PHE A 576 -1.31 23.92 0.49
CA PHE A 576 -1.41 25.31 0.94
C PHE A 576 -2.83 25.67 1.42
N ARG A 577 -3.86 25.25 0.67
CA ARG A 577 -5.26 25.52 1.06
C ARG A 577 -5.65 24.81 2.35
N ILE A 578 -5.21 23.57 2.56
CA ILE A 578 -5.47 22.81 3.78
C ILE A 578 -4.82 23.51 4.99
N GLU A 579 -3.57 23.94 4.84
CA GLU A 579 -2.79 24.50 5.94
C GLU A 579 -3.18 25.95 6.29
N HIS A 580 -3.60 26.76 5.31
CA HIS A 580 -3.89 28.19 5.50
C HIS A 580 -5.37 28.56 5.32
N GLY A 581 -6.23 27.59 5.00
CA GLY A 581 -7.68 27.77 4.82
C GLY A 581 -8.09 28.56 3.58
N MET A 582 -7.16 28.88 2.68
CA MET A 582 -7.42 29.67 1.46
C MET A 582 -6.44 29.32 0.34
N THR A 583 -6.81 29.58 -0.92
CA THR A 583 -5.90 29.33 -2.05
C THR A 583 -4.73 30.32 -2.07
N PRO A 584 -3.58 29.98 -2.68
CA PRO A 584 -2.46 30.92 -2.86
C PRO A 584 -2.89 32.24 -3.51
N GLY A 585 -3.80 32.20 -4.48
CA GLY A 585 -4.33 33.41 -5.13
C GLY A 585 -5.15 34.29 -4.18
N GLN A 586 -5.93 33.69 -3.28
CA GLN A 586 -6.67 34.41 -2.24
C GLN A 586 -5.72 34.97 -1.18
N TYR A 587 -4.72 34.18 -0.78
CA TYR A 587 -3.69 34.59 0.17
C TYR A 587 -2.92 35.82 -0.33
N ARG A 588 -2.49 35.82 -1.60
CA ARG A 588 -1.86 36.98 -2.24
C ARG A 588 -2.76 38.22 -2.14
N LYS A 589 -4.03 38.12 -2.56
CA LYS A 589 -4.96 39.27 -2.51
C LYS A 589 -5.18 39.83 -1.10
N LYS A 590 -5.09 38.98 -0.07
CA LYS A 590 -5.32 39.36 1.32
C LYS A 590 -4.08 39.97 2.00
N HIS A 591 -2.90 39.47 1.67
CA HIS A 591 -1.65 39.79 2.38
C HIS A 591 -0.69 40.69 1.59
N GLN A 592 -0.91 40.88 0.30
CA GLN A 592 -0.13 41.80 -0.52
C GLN A 592 -0.58 43.23 -0.25
N ILE A 593 0.28 44.01 0.42
CA ILE A 593 0.08 45.44 0.62
C ILE A 593 0.22 46.11 -0.75
N LYS A 594 -0.81 46.88 -1.14
CA LYS A 594 -0.84 47.61 -2.41
C LYS A 594 0.20 48.71 -2.50
#